data_AF-A0A370TIY3-F1
#
_entry.id   AF-A0A370TIY3-F1
#
_cell.length_a   1.000
_cell.length_b   1.000
_cell.length_c   1.000
_cell.angle_alpha   90.00
_cell.angle_beta   90.00
_cell.angle_gamma   90.00
#
_symmetry.space_group_name_H-M   'P 1'
#
loop_
_entity.id
_entity.type
_entity.pdbx_description
1 polymer ?
#
loop_
_entity_poly.entity_id
_entity_poly.type
_entity_poly.pdbx_seq_one_letter_code
_entity_poly.pdbx_strand_id
1 'polypeptide(L)'
;MFSFLILSLAALTTALPTTDVLPRAASKPYQLRGVQAPIFHLYLQSLPSNQSEPVMGPEATSEYLYAVPFNIPPSNHTLYDIGTTIQSTNTSMYLNIGTSSASYKPLFFDKTSSTTAWALEGDTIITSQGSSYGRP
;
A
#
# COMPACT_ATOMS: atom_id res chain seq x y z
N MET A 1 12.06 14.92 -73.84
CA MET A 1 11.55 13.94 -72.84
C MET A 1 11.55 14.66 -71.50
N PHE A 2 10.39 15.10 -71.02
CA PHE A 2 10.25 15.77 -69.72
C PHE A 2 10.10 14.70 -68.64
N SER A 3 11.03 14.66 -67.68
CA SER A 3 10.97 13.76 -66.52
C SER A 3 10.47 14.55 -65.31
N PHE A 4 9.30 14.18 -64.79
CA PHE A 4 8.73 14.75 -63.57
C PHE A 4 9.26 13.99 -62.35
N LEU A 5 10.04 14.66 -61.51
CA LEU A 5 10.46 14.17 -60.20
C LEU A 5 9.35 14.45 -59.18
N ILE A 6 8.63 13.42 -58.73
CA ILE A 6 7.62 13.55 -57.68
C ILE A 6 8.34 13.48 -56.32
N LEU A 7 8.34 14.58 -55.58
CA LEU A 7 8.87 14.67 -54.23
C LEU A 7 7.78 14.23 -53.23
N SER A 8 7.90 13.04 -52.63
CA SER A 8 6.95 12.58 -51.61
C SER A 8 7.25 13.24 -50.26
N LEU A 9 6.31 14.03 -49.76
CA LEU A 9 6.39 14.66 -48.44
C LEU A 9 5.96 13.64 -47.37
N ALA A 10 6.91 13.08 -46.63
CA ALA A 10 6.62 12.24 -45.48
C ALA A 10 6.16 13.13 -44.30
N ALA A 11 4.88 13.00 -43.91
CA ALA A 11 4.35 13.69 -42.75
C ALA A 11 4.93 13.07 -41.47
N LEU A 12 5.77 13.81 -40.76
CA LEU A 12 6.32 13.42 -39.47
C LEU A 12 5.30 13.80 -38.38
N THR A 13 4.44 12.86 -38.00
CA THR A 13 3.54 13.03 -36.85
C THR A 13 4.36 12.86 -35.56
N THR A 14 4.75 13.96 -34.94
CA THR A 14 5.32 13.97 -33.59
C THR A 14 4.22 13.64 -32.59
N ALA A 15 4.16 12.39 -32.13
CA ALA A 15 3.31 11.99 -31.01
C ALA A 15 3.86 12.64 -29.73
N LEU A 16 3.09 13.56 -29.15
CA LEU A 16 3.35 14.10 -27.81
C LEU A 16 3.08 12.99 -26.78
N PRO A 17 3.93 12.78 -25.77
CA PRO A 17 3.62 11.86 -24.69
C PRO A 17 2.45 12.42 -23.89
N THR A 18 1.27 11.81 -24.03
CA THR A 18 0.17 12.01 -23.10
C THR A 18 0.51 11.28 -21.80
N THR A 19 0.80 12.03 -20.74
CA THR A 19 0.78 11.51 -19.37
C THR A 19 -0.67 11.20 -19.01
N ASP A 20 -1.11 10.02 -19.40
CA ASP A 20 -2.39 9.46 -19.00
C ASP A 20 -2.25 8.99 -17.54
N VAL A 21 -2.38 9.92 -16.59
CA VAL A 21 -2.48 9.60 -15.17
C VAL A 21 -3.91 9.11 -14.95
N LEU A 22 -4.16 7.85 -15.29
CA LEU A 22 -5.39 7.19 -14.87
C LEU A 22 -5.39 7.18 -13.33
N PRO A 23 -6.41 7.74 -12.66
CA PRO A 23 -6.52 7.65 -11.21
C PRO A 23 -6.64 6.17 -10.87
N ARG A 24 -5.59 5.62 -10.27
CA ARG A 24 -5.58 4.25 -9.80
C ARG A 24 -6.60 4.14 -8.68
N ALA A 25 -7.54 3.21 -8.80
CA ALA A 25 -8.46 2.90 -7.73
C ALA A 25 -7.65 2.50 -6.49
N ALA A 26 -7.64 3.36 -5.47
CA ALA A 26 -7.22 2.96 -4.14
C ALA A 26 -8.03 1.71 -3.78
N SER A 27 -7.37 0.69 -3.22
CA SER A 27 -8.10 -0.44 -2.64
C SER A 27 -9.17 0.13 -1.71
N LYS A 28 -10.36 -0.45 -1.68
CA LYS A 28 -11.37 -0.04 -0.70
C LYS A 28 -10.74 -0.08 0.69
N PRO A 29 -10.99 0.90 1.56
CA PRO A 29 -10.43 0.85 2.90
C PRO A 29 -11.10 -0.26 3.71
N TYR A 30 -10.32 -0.99 4.48
CA TYR A 30 -10.76 -2.08 5.35
C TYR A 30 -10.25 -1.88 6.76
N GLN A 31 -10.96 -2.40 7.74
CA GLN A 31 -10.49 -2.43 9.12
C GLN A 31 -9.59 -3.64 9.33
N LEU A 32 -8.51 -3.47 10.09
CA LEU A 32 -7.65 -4.58 10.51
C LEU A 32 -8.02 -5.01 11.93
N ARG A 33 -8.26 -6.31 12.10
CA ARG A 33 -8.65 -6.91 13.40
C ARG A 33 -7.60 -7.88 13.91
N GLY A 34 -7.45 -7.93 15.22
CA GLY A 34 -6.70 -8.99 15.87
C GLY A 34 -7.51 -10.27 15.89
N VAL A 35 -6.90 -11.41 15.54
CA VAL A 35 -7.52 -12.73 15.66
C VAL A 35 -6.74 -13.52 16.72
N GLN A 36 -7.10 -13.34 17.98
CA GLN A 36 -6.56 -14.10 19.09
C GLN A 36 -7.71 -14.75 19.86
N ALA A 37 -7.50 -15.98 20.33
CA ALA A 37 -8.44 -16.66 21.22
C ALA A 37 -8.19 -16.24 22.69
N PRO A 38 -9.23 -15.99 23.51
CA PRO A 38 -10.66 -15.99 23.13
C PRO A 38 -11.00 -14.82 22.19
N ILE A 39 -12.00 -15.01 21.31
CA ILE A 39 -12.28 -14.08 20.21
C ILE A 39 -12.68 -12.71 20.75
N PHE A 40 -11.75 -11.76 20.71
CA PHE A 40 -12.02 -10.34 20.88
C PHE A 40 -11.95 -9.66 19.53
N HIS A 41 -13.04 -8.99 19.11
CA HIS A 41 -13.04 -8.16 17.91
C HIS A 41 -12.40 -6.81 18.24
N LEU A 42 -11.09 -6.81 18.45
CA LEU A 42 -10.33 -5.58 18.58
C LEU A 42 -9.79 -5.17 17.22
N TYR A 43 -9.86 -3.88 16.94
CA TYR A 43 -9.49 -3.27 15.68
C TYR A 43 -8.29 -2.34 15.89
N LEU A 44 -7.37 -2.38 14.92
CA LEU A 44 -6.21 -1.51 14.90
C LEU A 44 -6.68 -0.07 14.78
N GLN A 45 -6.18 0.77 15.69
CA GLN A 45 -6.46 2.19 15.67
C GLN A 45 -5.30 3.03 16.17
N SER A 46 -5.32 4.32 15.85
CA SER A 46 -4.40 5.27 16.46
C SER A 46 -4.86 5.62 17.88
N LEU A 47 -3.92 5.76 18.83
CA LEU A 47 -4.25 6.17 20.18
C LEU A 47 -4.75 7.63 20.17
N PRO A 48 -5.93 7.95 20.76
CA PRO A 48 -6.48 9.32 20.68
C PRO A 48 -5.56 10.40 21.26
N SER A 49 -4.77 10.06 22.29
CA SER A 49 -3.79 10.97 22.89
C SER A 49 -2.48 11.06 22.11
N ASN A 50 -2.18 10.11 21.24
CA ASN A 50 -0.96 10.06 20.42
C ASN A 50 -1.19 9.28 19.12
N GLN A 51 -1.43 9.99 18.02
CA GLN A 51 -1.78 9.35 16.75
C GLN A 51 -0.66 8.48 16.14
N SER A 52 0.58 8.62 16.60
CA SER A 52 1.70 7.80 16.13
C SER A 52 1.73 6.40 16.78
N GLU A 53 0.93 6.19 17.83
CA GLU A 53 0.92 4.96 18.61
C GLU A 53 -0.27 4.06 18.20
N PRO A 54 -0.01 2.91 17.57
CA PRO A 54 -1.06 1.96 17.21
C PRO A 54 -1.48 1.14 18.42
N VAL A 55 -2.80 1.00 18.61
CA VAL A 55 -3.40 0.20 19.68
C VAL A 55 -4.55 -0.66 19.14
N MET A 56 -4.90 -1.69 19.90
CA MET A 56 -6.07 -2.53 19.63
C MET A 56 -7.25 -2.04 20.48
N GLY A 57 -8.39 -1.75 19.87
CA GLY A 57 -9.55 -1.21 20.59
C GLY A 57 -10.90 -1.49 19.90
N PRO A 58 -11.98 -0.79 20.29
CA PRO A 58 -13.33 -1.03 19.76
C PRO A 58 -13.45 -0.77 18.25
N GLU A 59 -14.42 -1.41 17.61
CA GLU A 59 -14.72 -1.24 16.18
C GLU A 59 -15.11 0.18 15.80
N ALA A 60 -15.87 0.84 16.68
CA ALA A 60 -16.42 2.18 16.42
C ALA A 60 -15.33 3.25 16.20
N THR A 61 -14.10 2.99 16.65
CA THR A 61 -12.96 3.91 16.57
C THR A 61 -11.84 3.36 15.69
N SER A 62 -12.10 2.30 14.92
CA SER A 62 -11.11 1.66 14.06
C SER A 62 -10.53 2.62 13.02
N GLU A 63 -9.28 2.36 12.66
CA GLU A 63 -8.69 2.95 11.46
C GLU A 63 -9.17 2.19 10.23
N TYR A 64 -9.57 2.96 9.22
CA TYR A 64 -9.87 2.43 7.89
C TYR A 64 -8.58 2.49 7.08
N LEU A 65 -8.05 1.32 6.73
CA LEU A 65 -6.72 1.20 6.13
C LEU A 65 -6.85 0.76 4.67
N TYR A 66 -6.09 1.39 3.80
CA TYR A 66 -6.00 0.99 2.41
C TYR A 66 -4.54 0.85 2.00
N ALA A 67 -4.32 0.10 0.93
CA ALA A 67 -2.99 -0.29 0.54
C ALA A 67 -2.49 0.56 -0.63
N VAL A 68 -1.26 1.05 -0.49
CA VAL A 68 -0.61 1.95 -1.46
C VAL A 68 0.65 1.26 -1.97
N PRO A 69 0.80 1.05 -3.29
CA PRO A 69 1.99 0.44 -3.85
C PRO A 69 3.09 1.48 -3.91
N PHE A 70 4.29 1.00 -3.69
CA PHE A 70 5.50 1.79 -3.81
C PHE A 70 6.00 1.69 -5.26
N ASN A 71 5.98 2.80 -6.01
CA ASN A 71 6.69 2.99 -7.29
C ASN A 71 6.59 1.85 -8.35
N ILE A 72 5.40 1.30 -8.64
CA ILE A 72 5.21 0.35 -9.77
C ILE A 72 4.35 0.97 -10.90
N PRO A 73 4.84 1.00 -12.17
CA PRO A 73 4.04 1.40 -13.33
C PRO A 73 2.85 0.44 -13.54
N PRO A 74 1.72 0.92 -14.08
CA PRO A 74 0.48 0.17 -14.13
C PRO A 74 0.54 -0.90 -15.23
N SER A 75 1.10 -2.06 -14.93
CA SER A 75 0.93 -3.24 -15.76
C SER A 75 0.33 -4.34 -14.90
N ASN A 76 -1.01 -4.45 -14.97
CA ASN A 76 -1.80 -5.60 -14.50
C ASN A 76 -1.57 -5.96 -13.01
N HIS A 77 -2.49 -5.56 -12.14
CA HIS A 77 -2.55 -6.12 -10.78
C HIS A 77 -3.99 -6.40 -10.39
N THR A 78 -4.22 -7.64 -9.96
CA THR A 78 -5.46 -8.17 -9.42
C THR A 78 -5.72 -7.54 -8.04
N LEU A 79 -6.98 -7.25 -7.73
CA LEU A 79 -7.49 -6.47 -6.59
C LEU A 79 -7.28 -7.11 -5.20
N TYR A 80 -6.32 -8.02 -5.04
CA TYR A 80 -6.09 -8.79 -3.82
C TYR A 80 -4.81 -8.41 -3.08
N ASP A 81 -3.87 -7.68 -3.69
CA ASP A 81 -2.66 -7.30 -2.98
C ASP A 81 -2.91 -6.05 -2.15
N ILE A 82 -2.63 -6.13 -0.85
CA ILE A 82 -2.26 -4.90 -0.16
C ILE A 82 -1.02 -4.39 -0.92
N GLY A 83 -1.10 -3.21 -1.51
CA GLY A 83 0.11 -2.48 -1.94
C GLY A 83 1.18 -2.56 -0.85
N THR A 84 2.44 -2.44 -1.26
CA THR A 84 3.61 -2.64 -0.38
C THR A 84 3.59 -1.81 0.91
N THR A 85 2.75 -0.76 1.00
CA THR A 85 2.55 0.08 2.19
C THR A 85 1.07 0.10 2.60
N ILE A 86 0.81 0.28 3.90
CA ILE A 86 -0.55 0.40 4.46
C ILE A 86 -0.73 1.82 4.98
N GLN A 87 -1.79 2.50 4.57
CA GLN A 87 -2.08 3.88 4.98
C GLN A 87 -3.49 4.00 5.57
N SER A 88 -3.60 4.80 6.63
CA SER A 88 -4.89 5.19 7.21
C SER A 88 -5.60 6.22 6.37
N THR A 89 -6.90 6.02 6.14
CA THR A 89 -7.77 7.05 5.57
C THR A 89 -8.16 8.11 6.58
N ASN A 90 -8.10 7.82 7.89
CA ASN A 90 -8.51 8.76 8.93
C ASN A 90 -7.40 9.80 9.17
N THR A 91 -6.14 9.37 9.21
CA THR A 91 -4.99 10.22 9.56
C THR A 91 -4.02 10.46 8.40
N SER A 92 -4.17 9.74 7.28
CA SER A 92 -3.19 9.71 6.19
C SER A 92 -1.80 9.22 6.61
N MET A 93 -1.65 8.62 7.80
CA MET A 93 -0.39 8.06 8.26
C MET A 93 -0.19 6.63 7.76
N TYR A 94 1.06 6.26 7.54
CA TYR A 94 1.48 4.92 7.15
C TYR A 94 1.77 4.06 8.37
N LEU A 95 1.30 2.81 8.33
CA LEU A 95 1.66 1.81 9.33
C LEU A 95 3.04 1.23 9.00
N ASN A 96 3.96 1.38 9.93
CA ASN A 96 5.36 1.00 9.81
C ASN A 96 5.78 -0.01 10.88
N ILE A 97 6.94 -0.63 10.64
CA ILE A 97 7.55 -1.61 11.54
C ILE A 97 8.83 -0.99 12.12
N GLY A 98 8.91 -0.92 13.44
CA GLY A 98 10.08 -0.42 14.14
C GLY A 98 11.12 -1.50 14.43
N THR A 99 12.28 -1.08 14.91
CA THR A 99 13.36 -1.97 15.32
C THR A 99 13.29 -2.27 16.81
N SER A 100 13.41 -3.54 17.19
CA SER A 100 13.51 -3.98 18.59
C SER A 100 14.33 -5.28 18.66
N SER A 101 15.01 -5.49 19.79
CA SER A 101 15.67 -6.76 20.12
C SER A 101 14.73 -7.79 20.76
N ALA A 102 13.48 -7.39 21.05
CA ALA A 102 12.47 -8.32 21.53
C ALA A 102 12.08 -9.35 20.44
N SER A 103 11.39 -10.41 20.86
CA SER A 103 10.83 -11.42 19.94
C SER A 103 9.74 -10.86 19.02
N TYR A 104 9.25 -9.66 19.30
CA TYR A 104 8.29 -8.92 18.49
C TYR A 104 8.87 -7.59 18.04
N LYS A 105 8.47 -7.13 16.86
CA LYS A 105 8.78 -5.79 16.36
C LYS A 105 7.63 -4.85 16.70
N PRO A 106 7.89 -3.62 17.18
CA PRO A 106 6.85 -2.64 17.42
C PRO A 106 6.27 -2.14 16.10
N LEU A 107 4.99 -1.79 16.11
CA LEU A 107 4.35 -1.06 15.02
C LEU A 107 4.25 0.40 15.39
N PHE A 108 4.26 1.29 14.40
CA PHE A 108 4.02 2.73 14.62
C PHE A 108 3.39 3.38 13.39
N PHE A 109 2.65 4.47 13.60
CA PHE A 109 2.15 5.31 12.51
C PHE A 109 3.09 6.49 12.28
N ASP A 110 3.35 6.81 11.01
CA ASP A 110 4.15 7.98 10.64
C ASP A 110 3.69 8.59 9.30
N LYS A 111 4.06 9.84 9.03
CA LYS A 111 3.74 10.54 7.78
C LYS A 111 4.42 9.92 6.56
N THR A 112 5.52 9.21 6.76
CA THR A 112 6.25 8.51 5.70
C THR A 112 6.18 7.00 5.90
N SER A 113 6.07 6.25 4.80
CA SER A 113 6.27 4.81 4.86
C SER A 113 7.78 4.50 4.90
N SER A 114 8.21 3.79 5.93
CA SER A 114 9.58 3.30 6.09
C SER A 114 9.74 1.82 5.73
N THR A 115 8.64 1.17 5.33
CA THR A 115 8.62 -0.25 4.99
C THR A 115 7.72 -0.54 3.80
N THR A 116 8.22 -1.37 2.88
CA THR A 116 7.46 -1.96 1.78
C THR A 116 7.18 -3.45 2.01
N ALA A 117 7.41 -3.92 3.23
CA ALA A 117 7.47 -5.33 3.58
C ALA A 117 6.10 -5.96 3.85
N TRP A 118 5.00 -5.29 3.62
CA TRP A 118 3.68 -5.84 3.91
C TRP A 118 3.24 -6.83 2.82
N ALA A 119 2.60 -7.93 3.23
CA ALA A 119 2.02 -8.94 2.35
C ALA A 119 0.77 -9.56 2.98
N LEU A 120 0.09 -10.43 2.21
CA LEU A 120 -1.05 -11.22 2.66
C LEU A 120 -0.75 -12.70 2.68
N GLU A 121 -1.24 -13.37 3.73
CA GLU A 121 -1.39 -14.82 3.81
C GLU A 121 -2.88 -15.11 4.08
N GLY A 122 -3.62 -15.39 3.01
CA GLY A 122 -5.09 -15.38 3.06
C GLY A 122 -5.62 -13.99 3.44
N ASP A 123 -6.44 -13.92 4.49
CA ASP A 123 -6.96 -12.65 5.03
C ASP A 123 -6.03 -12.00 6.08
N THR A 124 -4.90 -12.63 6.39
CA THR A 124 -3.97 -12.16 7.42
C THR A 124 -2.88 -11.28 6.80
N ILE A 125 -2.64 -10.11 7.39
CA ILE A 125 -1.48 -9.28 7.03
C ILE A 125 -0.24 -9.83 7.71
N ILE A 126 0.79 -10.05 6.90
CA ILE A 126 2.10 -10.55 7.32
C ILE A 126 3.21 -9.64 6.78
N THR A 127 4.45 -9.90 7.19
CA THR A 127 5.63 -9.36 6.52
C THR A 127 6.07 -10.30 5.40
N SER A 128 6.33 -9.78 4.19
CA SER A 128 6.88 -10.52 3.05
C SER A 128 8.30 -11.02 3.29
N GLN A 129 9.02 -10.38 4.21
CA GLN A 129 10.33 -10.83 4.65
C GLN A 129 10.16 -11.80 5.82
N GLY A 130 10.81 -12.95 5.71
CA GLY A 130 10.96 -13.88 6.81
C GLY A 130 11.64 -13.18 7.99
N SER A 131 11.00 -13.25 9.15
CA SER A 131 11.68 -12.97 10.42
C SER A 131 12.69 -14.10 10.68
N SER A 132 13.85 -13.81 11.28
CA SER A 132 14.71 -14.86 11.86
C SER A 132 14.00 -15.68 12.95
N TYR A 133 12.79 -15.27 13.34
CA TYR A 133 11.91 -15.88 14.32
C TYR A 133 10.54 -16.31 13.73
N GLY A 134 10.34 -16.24 12.39
CA GLY A 134 9.11 -16.63 11.67
C GLY A 134 9.35 -17.77 10.67
N ARG A 135 8.32 -18.59 10.40
CA ARG A 135 8.37 -19.93 9.77
C ARG A 135 9.25 -20.02 8.49
N PRO A 136 9.95 -21.16 8.28
CA PRO A 136 10.79 -21.41 7.11
C PRO A 136 10.03 -21.32 5.78
#